data_AF-A0A453KVS6-F1
#
_entry.id   AF-A0A453KVS6-F1
#
_cell.length_a   1.000
_cell.length_b   1.000
_cell.length_c   1.000
_cell.angle_alpha   90.00
_cell.angle_beta   90.00
_cell.angle_gamma   90.00
#
_symmetry.space_group_name_H-M   'P 1'
#
loop_
_entity.id
_entity.type
_entity.pdbx_description
1 polymer ?
#
loop_
_entity_poly.entity_id
_entity_poly.type
_entity_poly.pdbx_seq_one_letter_code
_entity_poly.pdbx_strand_id
1 'polypeptide(L)'
;MKTAISNLKQNWTSVFVVRMSHALAQKFFQLAKDEGMMAQGFVWITAYGLTDIFDVVGSPALDVMQGVLGVKPHVQDTVELQNFRQRWRKKYRLENPGTSLSEPTVSGLYAYDTIWALALAAEKAGFVNSDFRPSLTKNVSTDFDRIDTSKAAEKLRGALLKVLFFGISGKFHIKDMQLVSSNYTIINVVGQERREVGFWTPGSGISGSPKMKSDLNTIVWPGYNETAPTAPRGWLFPTNKNLTIGMPVKPGFEEFVRFENGKATGFCVDVFEAVVKELSYDVPRHYEQFGDGEGSSNGTYDELVYEVYLKRDMMQL
;
A
#
# COMPACT_ATOMS: atom_id res chain seq x y z
N MET A 1 20.38 -0.99 3.34
CA MET A 1 19.13 -1.57 2.79
C MET A 1 18.99 -3.05 3.14
N LYS A 2 20.00 -3.90 2.88
CA LYS A 2 19.98 -5.32 3.25
C LYS A 2 19.61 -5.57 4.72
N THR A 3 20.28 -4.91 5.66
CA THR A 3 19.96 -5.00 7.11
C THR A 3 18.51 -4.66 7.44
N ALA A 4 17.93 -3.66 6.77
CA ALA A 4 16.53 -3.28 6.99
C ALA A 4 15.58 -4.39 6.51
N ILE A 5 15.86 -5.00 5.36
CA ILE A 5 15.05 -6.11 4.81
C ILE A 5 15.16 -7.35 5.70
N SER A 6 16.37 -7.69 6.16
CA SER A 6 16.57 -8.78 7.11
C SER A 6 15.80 -8.55 8.42
N ASN A 7 15.75 -7.31 8.92
CA ASN A 7 14.93 -6.97 10.09
C ASN A 7 13.43 -7.11 9.81
N LEU A 8 12.95 -6.71 8.62
CA LEU A 8 11.55 -6.92 8.23
C LEU A 8 11.18 -8.41 8.19
N LYS A 9 12.08 -9.27 7.70
CA LYS A 9 11.89 -10.72 7.67
C LYS A 9 11.82 -11.35 9.06
N GLN A 10 12.54 -10.79 10.04
CA GLN A 10 12.51 -11.28 11.42
C GLN A 10 11.20 -10.93 12.13
N ASN A 11 10.47 -9.92 11.66
CA ASN A 11 9.15 -9.59 12.14
C ASN A 11 8.11 -10.53 11.52
N TRP A 12 7.08 -10.93 12.27
CA TRP A 12 6.02 -11.85 11.81
C TRP A 12 5.01 -11.21 10.84
N THR A 13 5.30 -9.99 10.40
CA THR A 13 4.50 -9.26 9.43
C THR A 13 4.87 -9.69 8.02
N SER A 14 3.86 -9.95 7.19
CA SER A 14 4.07 -10.28 5.78
C SER A 14 3.38 -9.32 4.82
N VAL A 15 2.64 -8.33 5.34
CA VAL A 15 2.04 -7.25 4.56
C VAL A 15 2.87 -5.98 4.68
N PHE A 16 3.31 -5.46 3.55
CA PHE A 16 4.14 -4.25 3.50
C PHE A 16 3.55 -3.22 2.53
N VAL A 17 3.51 -1.97 3.00
CA VAL A 17 3.18 -0.81 2.17
C VAL A 17 4.46 -0.09 1.75
N VAL A 18 4.67 0.04 0.45
CA VAL A 18 5.90 0.53 -0.16
C VAL A 18 5.67 1.91 -0.76
N ARG A 19 6.34 2.92 -0.18
CA ARG A 19 6.40 4.30 -0.69
C ARG A 19 7.84 4.73 -0.85
N MET A 20 8.34 4.74 -2.08
CA MET A 20 9.71 5.13 -2.41
C MET A 20 9.82 5.51 -3.90
N SER A 21 10.96 6.08 -4.30
CA SER A 21 11.24 6.34 -5.71
C SER A 21 11.42 5.03 -6.49
N HIS A 22 11.19 5.07 -7.81
CA HIS A 22 11.35 3.90 -8.68
C HIS A 22 12.73 3.25 -8.59
N ALA A 23 13.80 4.05 -8.66
CA ALA A 23 15.17 3.55 -8.56
C ALA A 23 15.46 2.87 -7.22
N LEU A 24 14.84 3.33 -6.13
CA LEU A 24 14.97 2.70 -4.82
C LEU A 24 14.13 1.43 -4.73
N ALA A 25 12.91 1.46 -5.24
CA ALA A 25 11.98 0.32 -5.28
C ALA A 25 12.58 -0.87 -6.01
N GLN A 26 13.19 -0.65 -7.16
CA GLN A 26 13.81 -1.73 -7.94
C GLN A 26 14.88 -2.45 -7.13
N LYS A 27 15.79 -1.69 -6.48
CA LYS A 27 16.84 -2.28 -5.62
C LYS A 27 16.24 -2.96 -4.38
N PHE A 28 15.20 -2.36 -3.81
CA PHE A 28 14.52 -2.90 -2.64
C PHE A 28 13.83 -4.23 -2.94
N PHE A 29 13.05 -4.33 -4.01
CA PHE A 29 12.35 -5.56 -4.39
C PHE A 29 13.32 -6.66 -4.85
N GLN A 30 14.43 -6.30 -5.50
CA GLN A 30 15.50 -7.27 -5.79
C GLN A 30 16.03 -7.89 -4.50
N LEU A 31 16.41 -7.06 -3.52
CA LEU A 31 16.90 -7.58 -2.24
C LEU A 31 15.83 -8.35 -1.46
N ALA A 32 14.56 -7.92 -1.51
CA ALA A 32 13.45 -8.65 -0.88
C ALA A 32 13.28 -10.03 -1.53
N LYS A 33 13.41 -10.13 -2.85
CA LYS A 33 13.41 -11.40 -3.59
C LYS A 33 14.58 -12.29 -3.18
N ASP A 34 15.79 -11.74 -3.10
CA ASP A 34 17.00 -12.46 -2.70
C ASP A 34 16.90 -12.99 -1.26
N GLU A 35 16.22 -12.26 -0.36
CA GLU A 35 15.95 -12.66 1.02
C GLU A 35 14.73 -13.60 1.15
N GLY A 36 14.09 -13.98 0.04
CA GLY A 36 12.94 -14.89 0.01
C GLY A 36 11.60 -14.25 0.42
N MET A 37 11.53 -12.93 0.53
CA MET A 37 10.33 -12.19 0.93
C MET A 37 9.35 -11.92 -0.24
N MET A 38 9.64 -12.47 -1.42
CA MET A 38 8.74 -12.50 -2.58
C MET A 38 8.11 -13.90 -2.79
N ALA A 39 8.20 -14.77 -1.78
CA ALA A 39 7.60 -16.10 -1.78
C ALA A 39 6.14 -16.10 -1.29
N GLN A 40 5.53 -17.28 -1.26
CA GLN A 40 4.16 -17.47 -0.80
C GLN A 40 3.98 -16.96 0.64
N GLY A 41 2.87 -16.25 0.88
CA GLY A 41 2.51 -15.69 2.18
C GLY A 41 2.85 -14.21 2.35
N PHE A 42 3.66 -13.62 1.47
CA PHE A 42 3.96 -12.19 1.47
C PHE A 42 2.94 -11.37 0.65
N VAL A 43 2.70 -10.13 1.08
CA VAL A 43 1.85 -9.14 0.43
C VAL A 43 2.60 -7.82 0.35
N TRP A 44 2.63 -7.24 -0.85
CA TRP A 44 3.29 -5.98 -1.12
C TRP A 44 2.31 -5.02 -1.80
N ILE A 45 2.16 -3.81 -1.25
CA ILE A 45 1.24 -2.79 -1.75
C ILE A 45 2.03 -1.50 -2.04
N THR A 46 2.06 -1.05 -3.28
CA THR A 46 2.78 0.16 -3.69
C THR A 46 1.88 1.39 -3.72
N ALA A 47 2.41 2.50 -3.22
CA ALA A 47 1.76 3.80 -3.36
C ALA A 47 1.77 4.28 -4.83
N TYR A 48 0.81 5.14 -5.17
CA TYR A 48 0.56 5.64 -6.52
C TYR A 48 1.78 6.07 -7.32
N GLY A 49 2.66 6.89 -6.73
CA GLY A 49 3.81 7.42 -7.45
C GLY A 49 4.73 6.33 -8.02
N LEU A 50 4.76 5.15 -7.40
CA LEU A 50 5.52 4.01 -7.89
C LEU A 50 4.74 3.21 -8.94
N THR A 51 3.45 2.95 -8.72
CA THR A 51 2.58 2.19 -9.62
C THR A 51 2.51 2.80 -11.03
N ASP A 52 2.48 4.14 -11.12
CA ASP A 52 2.30 4.91 -12.35
C ASP A 52 3.59 5.02 -13.19
N ILE A 53 4.77 5.08 -12.56
CA ILE A 53 6.05 5.26 -13.26
C ILE A 53 6.44 4.05 -14.12
N PHE A 54 6.03 2.84 -13.73
CA PHE A 54 6.35 1.67 -14.51
C PHE A 54 5.72 1.73 -15.91
N ASP A 55 4.65 2.51 -16.12
CA ASP A 55 3.95 2.64 -17.41
C ASP A 55 4.81 3.32 -18.48
N VAL A 56 6.00 3.87 -18.17
CA VAL A 56 6.87 4.55 -19.16
C VAL A 56 8.18 3.82 -19.42
N VAL A 57 8.68 3.06 -18.43
CA VAL A 57 10.09 2.68 -18.40
C VAL A 57 10.36 1.30 -19.00
N GLY A 58 9.36 0.43 -19.17
CA GLY A 58 9.58 -0.97 -19.58
C GLY A 58 10.57 -1.66 -18.63
N SER A 59 10.10 -2.07 -17.45
CA SER A 59 10.98 -2.12 -16.29
C SER A 59 11.48 -3.52 -15.92
N PRO A 60 12.81 -3.73 -15.78
CA PRO A 60 13.37 -4.86 -15.04
C PRO A 60 12.86 -4.95 -13.59
N ALA A 61 12.22 -3.88 -13.07
CA ALA A 61 11.54 -3.93 -11.78
C ALA A 61 10.33 -4.87 -11.80
N LEU A 62 9.64 -5.07 -12.93
CA LEU A 62 8.52 -6.02 -13.02
C LEU A 62 9.00 -7.46 -12.77
N ASP A 63 10.24 -7.79 -13.15
CA ASP A 63 10.87 -9.11 -12.92
C ASP A 63 11.01 -9.48 -11.44
N VAL A 64 11.06 -8.47 -10.57
CA VAL A 64 11.24 -8.63 -9.13
C VAL A 64 9.98 -8.28 -8.34
N MET A 65 8.91 -7.88 -9.01
CA MET A 65 7.66 -7.40 -8.40
C MET A 65 6.47 -8.30 -8.70
N GLN A 66 6.70 -9.56 -9.05
CA GLN A 66 5.63 -10.56 -9.24
C GLN A 66 4.67 -10.58 -8.03
N GLY A 67 3.39 -10.36 -8.31
CA GLY A 67 2.32 -10.39 -7.33
C GLY A 67 2.18 -9.15 -6.46
N VAL A 68 2.96 -8.09 -6.72
CA VAL A 68 2.80 -6.80 -6.04
C VAL A 68 1.48 -6.15 -6.47
N LEU A 69 0.75 -5.60 -5.50
CA LEU A 69 -0.40 -4.74 -5.74
C LEU A 69 0.03 -3.28 -5.78
N GLY A 70 -0.59 -2.49 -6.65
CA GLY A 70 -0.43 -1.06 -6.69
C GLY A 70 -1.78 -0.38 -6.87
N VAL A 71 -1.85 0.88 -6.47
CA VAL A 71 -3.02 1.74 -6.76
C VAL A 71 -2.60 2.88 -7.66
N LYS A 72 -3.47 3.33 -8.57
CA LYS A 72 -3.29 4.59 -9.32
C LYS A 72 -4.64 5.29 -9.52
N PRO A 73 -4.70 6.63 -9.62
CA PRO A 73 -5.94 7.31 -9.96
C PRO A 73 -6.52 6.73 -11.25
N HIS A 74 -7.82 6.53 -11.24
CA HIS A 74 -8.53 6.00 -12.39
C HIS A 74 -8.74 7.10 -13.42
N VAL A 75 -8.29 6.84 -14.65
CA VAL A 75 -8.59 7.67 -15.81
C VAL A 75 -9.42 6.82 -16.77
N GLN A 76 -10.61 7.29 -17.10
CA GLN A 76 -11.50 6.60 -18.03
C GLN A 76 -10.87 6.56 -19.42
N ASP A 77 -10.97 5.41 -20.10
CA ASP A 77 -10.47 5.26 -21.46
C ASP A 77 -11.45 5.89 -22.45
N THR A 78 -11.28 7.17 -22.73
CA THR A 78 -12.07 7.91 -23.73
C THR A 78 -11.38 7.94 -25.08
N VAL A 79 -12.13 8.25 -26.14
CA VAL A 79 -11.58 8.41 -27.51
C VAL A 79 -10.51 9.51 -27.56
N GLU A 80 -10.70 10.59 -26.81
CA GLU A 80 -9.74 11.70 -26.69
C GLU A 80 -8.43 11.23 -26.05
N LEU A 81 -8.51 10.41 -24.99
CA LEU A 81 -7.33 9.84 -24.35
C LEU A 81 -6.61 8.86 -25.28
N GLN A 82 -7.34 8.01 -26.02
CA GLN A 82 -6.76 7.11 -27.00
C GLN A 82 -6.03 7.88 -28.11
N ASN A 83 -6.64 8.95 -28.63
CA ASN A 83 -6.02 9.85 -29.61
C ASN A 83 -4.79 10.57 -29.03
N PHE A 84 -4.85 11.02 -27.77
CA PHE A 84 -3.71 11.60 -27.08
C PHE A 84 -2.56 10.59 -26.93
N ARG A 85 -2.84 9.36 -26.50
CA ARG A 85 -1.85 8.27 -26.39
C ARG A 85 -1.16 7.99 -27.73
N GLN A 86 -1.91 7.96 -28.83
CA GLN A 86 -1.31 7.80 -30.17
C GLN A 86 -0.34 8.95 -30.52
N ARG A 87 -0.74 10.20 -30.28
CA ARG A 87 0.12 11.37 -30.50
C ARG A 87 1.36 11.35 -29.60
N TRP A 88 1.18 11.02 -28.32
CA TRP A 88 2.24 10.85 -27.34
C TRP A 88 3.26 9.82 -27.84
N ARG A 89 2.79 8.63 -28.23
CA ARG A 89 3.66 7.57 -28.73
C ARG A 89 4.49 7.99 -29.94
N LYS A 90 3.88 8.71 -30.88
CA LYS A 90 4.57 9.23 -32.06
C LYS A 90 5.66 10.24 -31.67
N LYS A 91 5.32 11.22 -30.82
CA LYS A 91 6.26 12.28 -30.41
C LYS A 91 7.40 11.76 -29.55
N TYR A 92 7.09 10.93 -28.55
CA TYR A 92 8.09 10.41 -27.63
C TYR A 92 9.13 9.53 -28.33
N ARG A 93 8.71 8.66 -29.26
CA ARG A 93 9.66 7.83 -30.05
C ARG A 93 10.60 8.67 -30.91
N LEU A 94 10.13 9.80 -31.44
CA LEU A 94 10.94 10.71 -32.23
C LEU A 94 12.02 11.38 -31.37
N GLU A 95 11.65 11.81 -30.16
CA GLU A 95 12.55 12.50 -29.23
C GLU A 95 13.47 11.55 -28.45
N ASN A 96 13.08 10.26 -28.32
CA ASN A 96 13.80 9.24 -27.57
C ASN A 96 14.00 7.96 -28.41
N PRO A 97 14.84 7.99 -29.46
CA PRO A 97 15.08 6.82 -30.31
C PRO A 97 15.59 5.62 -29.52
N GLY A 98 15.12 4.42 -29.85
CA GLY A 98 15.56 3.16 -29.21
C GLY A 98 14.88 2.83 -27.88
N THR A 99 13.94 3.65 -27.41
CA THR A 99 13.16 3.36 -26.19
C THR A 99 11.95 2.47 -26.48
N SER A 100 11.73 1.44 -25.65
CA SER A 100 10.51 0.64 -25.64
C SER A 100 9.41 1.41 -24.93
N LEU A 101 8.80 2.37 -25.61
CA LEU A 101 7.80 3.24 -25.02
C LEU A 101 6.57 2.47 -24.53
N SER A 102 6.23 2.68 -23.26
CA SER A 102 4.92 2.39 -22.69
C SER A 102 4.22 3.72 -22.34
N GLU A 103 2.90 3.72 -22.28
CA GLU A 103 1.94 4.85 -22.16
C GLU A 103 2.33 6.11 -21.33
N PRO A 104 1.69 7.29 -21.57
CA PRO A 104 1.83 8.43 -20.67
C PRO A 104 1.39 8.06 -19.24
N THR A 105 2.15 8.51 -18.24
CA THR A 105 1.76 8.41 -16.82
C THR A 105 0.50 9.22 -16.54
N VAL A 106 -0.27 8.83 -15.52
CA VAL A 106 -1.39 9.63 -15.01
C VAL A 106 -0.91 11.02 -14.58
N SER A 107 0.26 11.11 -13.95
CA SER A 107 0.88 12.41 -13.63
C SER A 107 1.13 13.28 -14.87
N GLY A 108 1.52 12.67 -15.99
CA GLY A 108 1.70 13.37 -17.28
C GLY A 108 0.36 13.85 -17.87
N LEU A 109 -0.70 13.05 -17.72
CA LEU A 109 -2.06 13.47 -18.12
C LEU A 109 -2.54 14.67 -17.29
N TYR A 110 -2.31 14.66 -15.97
CA TYR A 110 -2.63 15.80 -15.11
C TYR A 110 -1.82 17.04 -15.45
N ALA A 111 -0.53 16.89 -15.79
CA ALA A 111 0.28 18.03 -16.25
C ALA A 111 -0.31 18.66 -17.52
N TYR A 112 -0.74 17.83 -18.48
CA TYR A 112 -1.36 18.30 -19.72
C TYR A 112 -2.64 19.10 -19.44
N ASP A 113 -3.55 18.55 -18.63
CA ASP A 113 -4.81 19.24 -18.28
C ASP A 113 -4.58 20.48 -17.40
N THR A 114 -3.53 20.49 -16.56
CA THR A 114 -3.18 21.66 -15.75
C THR A 114 -2.77 22.85 -16.61
N ILE A 115 -2.02 22.62 -17.69
CA ILE A 115 -1.65 23.69 -18.64
C ILE A 115 -2.88 24.23 -19.36
N TRP A 116 -3.81 23.36 -19.76
CA TRP A 116 -5.10 23.78 -20.32
C TRP A 116 -5.91 24.61 -19.32
N ALA A 117 -5.96 24.19 -18.05
CA ALA A 117 -6.64 24.92 -16.99
C ALA A 117 -6.05 26.33 -16.81
N LEU A 118 -4.72 26.43 -16.83
CA LEU A 118 -4.01 27.70 -16.71
C LEU A 118 -4.31 28.64 -17.88
N ALA A 119 -4.31 28.12 -19.12
CA ALA A 119 -4.65 28.89 -20.31
C ALA A 119 -6.10 29.42 -20.24
N LEU A 120 -7.06 28.55 -19.93
CA LEU A 120 -8.46 28.93 -19.75
C LEU A 120 -8.65 29.96 -18.63
N ALA A 121 -7.92 29.82 -17.53
CA ALA A 121 -7.94 30.78 -16.44
C ALA A 121 -7.40 32.15 -16.88
N ALA A 122 -6.29 32.17 -17.61
CA ALA A 122 -5.69 33.41 -18.12
C ALA A 122 -6.63 34.15 -19.08
N GLU A 123 -7.31 33.42 -19.98
CA GLU A 123 -8.34 34.00 -20.87
C GLU A 123 -9.53 34.58 -20.08
N LYS A 124 -9.97 33.88 -19.03
CA LYS A 124 -11.13 34.29 -18.22
C LYS A 124 -10.81 35.32 -17.14
N ALA A 125 -9.54 35.55 -16.82
CA ALA A 125 -9.13 36.45 -15.76
C ALA A 125 -9.45 37.93 -16.05
N GLY A 126 -9.67 38.29 -17.32
CA GLY A 126 -10.05 39.65 -17.70
C GLY A 126 -9.00 40.67 -17.26
N PHE A 127 -7.75 40.40 -17.62
CA PHE A 127 -6.63 41.27 -17.27
C PHE A 127 -6.74 42.64 -17.94
N VAL A 128 -6.38 43.68 -17.21
CA VAL A 128 -6.16 45.03 -17.73
C VAL A 128 -4.73 45.46 -17.39
N ASN A 129 -4.16 46.39 -18.17
CA ASN A 129 -2.76 46.81 -18.00
C ASN A 129 -2.43 47.29 -16.59
N SER A 130 -3.40 47.85 -15.86
CA SER A 130 -3.21 48.30 -14.48
C SER A 130 -3.04 47.14 -13.47
N ASP A 131 -3.47 45.92 -13.80
CA ASP A 131 -3.34 44.75 -12.92
C ASP A 131 -1.89 44.28 -12.79
N PHE A 132 -1.05 44.56 -13.80
CA PHE A 132 0.36 44.21 -13.84
C PHE A 132 1.27 45.30 -13.28
N ARG A 133 0.71 46.42 -12.81
CA ARG A 133 1.52 47.48 -12.22
C ARG A 133 2.08 47.00 -10.87
N PRO A 134 3.38 47.24 -10.59
CA PRO A 134 3.96 46.86 -9.32
C PRO A 134 3.23 47.53 -8.15
N SER A 135 2.97 46.77 -7.09
CA SER A 135 2.52 47.32 -5.81
C SER A 135 3.57 48.33 -5.31
N LEU A 136 3.16 49.59 -5.16
CA LEU A 136 4.00 50.70 -4.68
C LEU A 136 4.03 50.81 -3.15
N THR A 137 3.29 49.96 -2.43
CA THR A 137 2.88 50.23 -1.03
C THR A 137 3.60 49.40 0.03
N LYS A 138 4.66 48.65 -0.28
CA LYS A 138 5.49 47.98 0.73
C LYS A 138 6.97 48.09 0.36
N ASN A 139 7.81 48.39 1.36
CA ASN A 139 9.25 48.13 1.31
C ASN A 139 9.43 46.60 1.24
N VAL A 140 9.32 46.09 0.03
CA VAL A 140 9.36 44.67 -0.27
C VAL A 140 10.82 44.25 -0.43
N SER A 141 11.22 43.24 0.34
CA SER A 141 12.58 42.70 0.35
C SER A 141 12.89 41.89 -0.91
N THR A 142 11.88 41.24 -1.51
CA THR A 142 12.07 40.33 -2.65
C THR A 142 10.93 40.40 -3.68
N ASP A 143 11.21 40.08 -4.94
CA ASP A 143 10.19 40.06 -6.00
C ASP A 143 9.01 39.10 -5.72
N PHE A 144 9.20 38.06 -4.89
CA PHE A 144 8.14 37.12 -4.49
C PHE A 144 7.05 37.78 -3.61
N ASP A 145 7.41 38.71 -2.72
CA ASP A 145 6.42 39.40 -1.88
C ASP A 145 5.52 40.34 -2.71
N ARG A 146 5.97 40.70 -3.93
CA ARG A 146 5.18 41.50 -4.89
C ARG A 146 4.13 40.65 -5.61
N ILE A 147 4.35 39.34 -5.74
CA ILE A 147 3.43 38.42 -6.42
C ILE A 147 2.17 38.21 -5.58
N ASP A 148 2.31 38.02 -4.28
CA ASP A 148 1.18 37.78 -3.34
C ASP A 148 0.27 39.01 -3.19
N THR A 149 0.73 40.20 -3.60
CA THR A 149 -0.05 41.45 -3.61
C THR A 149 -0.49 41.87 -5.02
N SER A 150 -0.21 41.06 -6.03
CA SER A 150 -0.51 41.39 -7.42
C SER A 150 -2.00 41.21 -7.73
N LYS A 151 -2.62 42.27 -8.28
CA LYS A 151 -4.01 42.19 -8.79
C LYS A 151 -4.15 41.16 -9.90
N ALA A 152 -3.12 41.00 -10.74
CA ALA A 152 -3.11 39.97 -11.77
C ALA A 152 -3.06 38.56 -11.16
N ALA A 153 -2.27 38.33 -10.11
CA ALA A 153 -2.22 37.04 -9.43
C ALA A 153 -3.56 36.69 -8.78
N GLU A 154 -4.21 37.65 -8.11
CA GLU A 154 -5.54 37.46 -7.52
C GLU A 154 -6.61 37.13 -8.58
N LYS A 155 -6.61 37.86 -9.70
CA LYS A 155 -7.52 37.58 -10.82
C LYS A 155 -7.28 36.19 -11.41
N LEU A 156 -6.02 35.82 -11.63
CA LEU A 156 -5.67 34.51 -12.18
C LEU A 156 -6.08 33.39 -11.21
N ARG A 157 -5.77 33.52 -9.92
CA ARG A 157 -6.16 32.57 -8.89
C ARG A 157 -7.69 32.42 -8.82
N GLY A 158 -8.40 33.54 -8.82
CA GLY A 158 -9.87 33.56 -8.81
C GLY A 158 -10.49 32.92 -10.07
N ALA A 159 -9.88 33.11 -11.24
CA ALA A 159 -10.30 32.47 -12.48
C ALA A 159 -9.98 30.97 -12.50
N LEU A 160 -8.79 30.57 -12.04
CA LEU A 160 -8.32 29.19 -12.01
C LEU A 160 -9.21 28.30 -11.12
N LEU A 161 -9.59 28.78 -9.93
CA LEU A 161 -10.48 28.05 -9.02
C LEU A 161 -11.91 27.88 -9.59
N LYS A 162 -12.29 28.68 -10.58
CA LYS A 162 -13.58 28.56 -11.30
C LYS A 162 -13.48 27.69 -12.56
N VAL A 163 -12.29 27.27 -12.95
CA VAL A 163 -12.11 26.40 -14.12
C VAL A 163 -12.78 25.05 -13.87
N LEU A 164 -13.59 24.66 -14.84
CA LEU A 164 -14.29 23.39 -14.90
C LEU A 164 -14.36 22.97 -16.37
N PHE A 165 -13.75 21.84 -16.71
CA PHE A 165 -13.83 21.25 -18.05
C PHE A 165 -13.56 19.74 -18.00
N PHE A 166 -13.80 19.05 -19.11
CA PHE A 166 -13.38 17.68 -19.31
C PHE A 166 -12.08 17.66 -20.13
N GLY A 167 -10.98 17.31 -19.47
CA GLY A 167 -9.66 17.15 -20.07
C GLY A 167 -9.38 15.69 -20.44
N ILE A 168 -8.14 15.38 -20.81
CA ILE A 168 -7.73 14.01 -21.19
C ILE A 168 -7.68 13.06 -20.00
N SER A 169 -7.54 13.58 -18.78
CA SER A 169 -7.59 12.81 -17.53
C SER A 169 -9.00 12.71 -16.93
N GLY A 170 -10.00 13.29 -17.61
CA GLY A 170 -11.39 13.34 -17.16
C GLY A 170 -11.80 14.72 -16.67
N LYS A 171 -12.74 14.77 -15.72
CA LYS A 171 -13.26 16.03 -15.18
C LYS A 171 -12.17 16.76 -14.39
N PHE A 172 -11.77 17.94 -14.87
CA PHE A 172 -10.83 18.81 -14.19
C PHE A 172 -11.57 19.88 -13.40
N HIS A 173 -11.37 19.89 -12.09
CA HIS A 173 -11.88 20.93 -11.20
C HIS A 173 -11.01 21.01 -9.95
N ILE A 174 -10.55 22.21 -9.59
CA ILE A 174 -9.77 22.45 -8.38
C ILE A 174 -10.69 23.03 -7.31
N LYS A 175 -10.80 22.33 -6.17
CA LYS A 175 -11.51 22.79 -4.98
C LYS A 175 -10.56 22.70 -3.79
N ASP A 176 -10.54 23.73 -2.93
CA ASP A 176 -9.67 23.78 -1.76
C ASP A 176 -8.19 23.52 -2.11
N MET A 177 -7.74 24.06 -3.25
CA MET A 177 -6.39 23.86 -3.82
C MET A 177 -6.04 22.41 -4.19
N GLN A 178 -7.03 21.52 -4.31
CA GLN A 178 -6.85 20.12 -4.70
C GLN A 178 -7.66 19.79 -5.94
N LEU A 179 -7.09 18.95 -6.82
CA LEU A 179 -7.84 18.36 -7.92
C LEU A 179 -8.92 17.43 -7.35
N VAL A 180 -10.18 17.68 -7.69
CA VAL A 180 -11.29 16.82 -7.29
C VAL A 180 -11.25 15.54 -8.11
N SER A 181 -10.50 14.54 -7.64
CA SER A 181 -10.52 13.18 -8.18
C SER A 181 -10.48 12.17 -7.03
N SER A 182 -11.35 11.16 -7.08
CA SER A 182 -11.59 10.26 -5.95
C SER A 182 -11.69 8.80 -6.36
N ASN A 183 -11.40 8.45 -7.61
CA ASN A 183 -11.47 7.07 -8.06
C ASN A 183 -10.07 6.52 -8.28
N TYR A 184 -9.86 5.26 -7.89
CA TYR A 184 -8.59 4.58 -8.06
C TYR A 184 -8.79 3.25 -8.76
N THR A 185 -7.79 2.85 -9.53
CA THR A 185 -7.65 1.54 -10.14
C THR A 185 -6.64 0.74 -9.32
N ILE A 186 -6.96 -0.51 -9.02
CA ILE A 186 -6.11 -1.47 -8.33
C ILE A 186 -5.44 -2.32 -9.40
N ILE A 187 -4.12 -2.35 -9.36
CA ILE A 187 -3.25 -3.00 -10.34
C ILE A 187 -2.51 -4.14 -9.65
N ASN A 188 -2.43 -5.30 -10.30
CA ASN A 188 -1.61 -6.41 -9.90
C ASN A 188 -0.52 -6.67 -10.93
N VAL A 189 0.73 -6.79 -10.48
CA VAL A 189 1.89 -7.05 -11.35
C VAL A 189 2.01 -8.56 -11.59
N VAL A 190 1.94 -8.99 -12.85
CA VAL A 190 1.98 -10.40 -13.25
C VAL A 190 2.91 -10.56 -14.46
N GLY A 191 4.09 -11.10 -14.23
CA GLY A 191 5.16 -11.16 -15.23
C GLY A 191 5.52 -9.75 -15.71
N GLN A 192 5.45 -9.54 -17.02
CA GLN A 192 5.64 -8.23 -17.64
C GLN A 192 4.34 -7.41 -17.74
N GLU A 193 3.22 -7.97 -17.28
CA GLU A 193 1.91 -7.34 -17.39
C GLU A 193 1.49 -6.66 -16.09
N ARG A 194 0.63 -5.66 -16.26
CA ARG A 194 -0.10 -5.06 -15.16
C ARG A 194 -1.58 -5.26 -15.40
N ARG A 195 -2.16 -6.09 -14.54
CA ARG A 195 -3.57 -6.47 -14.64
C ARG A 195 -4.38 -5.55 -13.75
N GLU A 196 -5.41 -4.97 -14.32
CA GLU A 196 -6.45 -4.31 -13.54
C GLU A 196 -7.26 -5.37 -12.80
N VAL A 197 -7.27 -5.30 -11.47
CA VAL A 197 -7.98 -6.27 -10.63
C VAL A 197 -9.21 -5.69 -9.94
N GLY A 198 -9.35 -4.37 -9.97
CA GLY A 198 -10.55 -3.68 -9.52
C GLY A 198 -10.32 -2.19 -9.32
N PHE A 199 -11.22 -1.59 -8.56
CA PHE A 199 -11.33 -0.16 -8.38
C PHE A 199 -11.67 0.18 -6.94
N TRP A 200 -11.35 1.41 -6.56
CA TRP A 200 -11.91 2.04 -5.38
C TRP A 200 -12.68 3.30 -5.78
N THR A 201 -13.91 3.44 -5.31
CA THR A 201 -14.70 4.67 -5.43
C THR A 201 -15.32 5.04 -4.08
N PRO A 202 -15.61 6.32 -3.82
CA PRO A 202 -16.23 6.73 -2.55
C PRO A 202 -17.58 6.06 -2.28
N GLY A 203 -18.35 5.77 -3.34
CA GLY A 203 -19.69 5.20 -3.23
C GLY A 203 -19.73 3.67 -3.09
N SER A 204 -18.72 2.95 -3.60
CA SER A 204 -18.74 1.49 -3.62
C SER A 204 -17.59 0.83 -2.84
N GLY A 205 -16.64 1.61 -2.33
CA GLY A 205 -15.42 1.06 -1.73
C GLY A 205 -14.60 0.28 -2.76
N ILE A 206 -14.01 -0.83 -2.34
CA ILE A 206 -13.26 -1.75 -3.23
C ILE A 206 -14.23 -2.65 -3.99
N SER A 207 -14.15 -2.65 -5.32
CA SER A 207 -15.03 -3.42 -6.21
C SER A 207 -14.34 -3.77 -7.52
N GLY A 208 -14.70 -4.88 -8.16
CA GLY A 208 -14.27 -5.21 -9.53
C GLY A 208 -14.78 -4.23 -10.60
N SER A 209 -15.76 -3.38 -10.27
CA SER A 209 -16.36 -2.41 -11.16
C SER A 209 -16.40 -1.02 -10.52
N PRO A 210 -16.15 0.06 -11.29
CA PRO A 210 -16.19 1.42 -10.75
C PRO A 210 -17.62 1.93 -10.53
N LYS A 211 -18.65 1.26 -11.08
CA LYS A 211 -20.05 1.71 -11.05
C LYS A 211 -20.93 0.96 -10.06
N MET A 212 -20.61 -0.30 -9.79
CA MET A 212 -21.41 -1.18 -8.95
C MET A 212 -20.51 -2.13 -8.18
N LYS A 213 -21.05 -2.73 -7.11
CA LYS A 213 -20.32 -3.71 -6.32
C LYS A 213 -20.25 -5.02 -7.09
N SER A 214 -19.02 -5.50 -7.30
CA SER A 214 -18.72 -6.79 -7.93
C SER A 214 -17.44 -7.33 -7.32
N ASP A 215 -17.25 -8.64 -7.42
CA ASP A 215 -16.03 -9.27 -6.97
C ASP A 215 -14.82 -8.77 -7.77
N LEU A 216 -13.66 -8.74 -7.11
CA LEU A 216 -12.40 -8.38 -7.75
C LEU A 216 -11.99 -9.46 -8.75
N ASN A 217 -11.26 -9.06 -9.80
CA ASN A 217 -10.59 -10.06 -10.62
C ASN A 217 -9.53 -10.79 -9.78
N THR A 218 -9.20 -12.01 -10.18
CA THR A 218 -8.22 -12.84 -9.47
C THR A 218 -6.89 -12.10 -9.30
N ILE A 219 -6.47 -11.96 -8.04
CA ILE A 219 -5.17 -11.40 -7.68
C ILE A 219 -4.16 -12.54 -7.67
N VAL A 220 -3.06 -12.35 -8.39
CA VAL A 220 -1.88 -13.22 -8.32
C VAL A 220 -0.98 -12.68 -7.22
N TRP A 221 -0.69 -13.52 -6.23
CA TRP A 221 0.16 -13.15 -5.09
C TRP A 221 1.62 -13.54 -5.32
N PRO A 222 2.57 -12.97 -4.55
CA PRO A 222 3.94 -13.46 -4.52
C PRO A 222 4.01 -14.96 -4.24
N GLY A 223 4.89 -15.67 -4.95
CA GLY A 223 5.00 -17.13 -4.86
C GLY A 223 3.75 -17.92 -5.29
N TYR A 224 2.89 -17.34 -6.12
CA TYR A 224 1.69 -17.99 -6.66
C TYR A 224 1.97 -19.40 -7.18
N ASN A 225 1.14 -20.34 -6.75
CA ASN A 225 1.13 -21.72 -7.22
C ASN A 225 -0.29 -22.10 -7.62
N GLU A 226 -0.46 -22.59 -8.85
CA GLU A 226 -1.75 -23.01 -9.42
C GLU A 226 -2.45 -24.10 -8.59
N THR A 227 -1.67 -24.90 -7.84
CA THR A 227 -2.21 -25.99 -7.01
C THR A 227 -2.74 -25.53 -5.65
N ALA A 228 -2.49 -24.29 -5.23
CA ALA A 228 -2.97 -23.73 -3.96
C ALA A 228 -3.13 -22.19 -4.04
N PRO A 229 -4.12 -21.68 -4.80
CA PRO A 229 -4.33 -20.25 -5.01
C PRO A 229 -5.01 -19.62 -3.79
N THR A 230 -4.33 -19.59 -2.65
CA THR A 230 -4.87 -19.01 -1.41
C THR A 230 -4.34 -17.60 -1.21
N ALA A 231 -5.24 -16.64 -0.96
CA ALA A 231 -4.84 -15.30 -0.57
C ALA A 231 -3.98 -15.36 0.71
N PRO A 232 -2.83 -14.65 0.76
CA PRO A 232 -2.02 -14.58 1.95
C PRO A 232 -2.83 -14.01 3.12
N ARG A 233 -2.63 -14.56 4.32
CA ARG A 233 -3.34 -14.12 5.53
C ARG A 233 -2.80 -12.82 6.11
N GLY A 234 -1.58 -12.44 5.74
CA GLY A 234 -0.94 -11.20 6.18
C GLY A 234 -0.03 -11.34 7.41
N TRP A 235 0.13 -12.55 7.92
CA TRP A 235 1.16 -12.93 8.90
C TRP A 235 1.82 -14.23 8.49
N LEU A 236 3.12 -14.35 8.80
CA LEU A 236 3.87 -15.58 8.64
C LEU A 236 4.13 -16.16 10.02
N PHE A 237 3.67 -17.39 10.25
CA PHE A 237 4.09 -18.10 11.44
C PHE A 237 5.59 -18.39 11.35
N PRO A 238 6.36 -18.13 12.40
CA PRO A 238 7.73 -18.59 12.45
C PRO A 238 7.74 -20.12 12.35
N THR A 239 8.22 -20.66 11.22
CA THR A 239 8.36 -22.11 11.01
C THR A 239 9.26 -22.80 12.04
N ASN A 240 10.04 -22.02 12.79
CA ASN A 240 11.01 -22.51 13.78
C ASN A 240 10.69 -22.05 15.22
N LYS A 241 9.46 -21.60 15.52
CA LYS A 241 9.07 -21.29 16.90
C LYS A 241 7.79 -22.02 17.26
N ASN A 242 7.82 -22.65 18.43
CA ASN A 242 6.65 -23.24 19.06
C ASN A 242 6.05 -22.25 20.05
N LEU A 243 4.72 -22.22 20.12
CA LEU A 243 4.01 -21.48 21.15
C LEU A 243 4.19 -22.20 22.50
N THR A 244 4.96 -21.59 23.40
CA THR A 244 5.06 -22.03 24.80
C THR A 244 3.81 -21.60 25.56
N ILE A 245 3.12 -22.56 26.19
CA ILE A 245 1.94 -22.32 27.02
C ILE A 245 2.30 -22.62 28.48
N GLY A 246 2.29 -21.57 29.31
CA GLY A 246 2.57 -21.68 30.74
C GLY A 246 1.41 -22.30 31.51
N MET A 247 1.69 -23.38 32.24
CA MET A 247 0.71 -24.18 32.96
C MET A 247 0.84 -23.91 34.48
N PRO A 248 -0.14 -23.26 35.12
CA PRO A 248 -0.09 -22.99 36.55
C PRO A 248 -0.15 -24.29 37.36
N VAL A 249 0.51 -24.30 38.53
CA VAL A 249 0.39 -25.39 39.50
C VAL A 249 -0.56 -24.96 40.60
N LYS A 250 -1.77 -25.52 40.62
CA LYS A 250 -2.75 -25.21 41.67
C LYS A 250 -3.36 -26.49 42.24
N PRO A 251 -2.95 -26.90 43.45
CA PRO A 251 -3.60 -28.00 44.16
C PRO A 251 -5.10 -27.72 44.34
N GLY A 252 -5.95 -28.68 43.97
CA GLY A 252 -7.40 -28.66 44.24
C GLY A 252 -8.32 -28.09 43.16
N PHE A 253 -7.82 -27.76 41.96
CA PHE A 253 -8.64 -27.35 40.80
C PHE A 253 -8.13 -27.96 39.49
N GLU A 254 -7.85 -29.26 39.53
CA GLU A 254 -7.26 -30.01 38.42
C GLU A 254 -8.21 -30.22 37.24
N GLU A 255 -9.51 -30.02 37.43
CA GLU A 255 -10.53 -30.15 36.40
C GLU A 255 -10.39 -29.07 35.30
N PHE A 256 -9.91 -27.88 35.66
CA PHE A 256 -9.74 -26.78 34.72
C PHE A 256 -8.41 -26.84 34.00
N VAL A 257 -7.32 -27.07 34.74
CA VAL A 257 -5.95 -27.11 34.20
C VAL A 257 -5.14 -28.08 35.07
N ARG A 258 -4.53 -29.07 34.43
CA ARG A 258 -3.60 -30.02 35.05
C ARG A 258 -2.43 -30.29 34.12
N PHE A 259 -1.22 -30.28 34.67
CA PHE A 259 0.00 -30.62 33.95
C PHE A 259 0.78 -31.69 34.72
N GLU A 260 0.85 -32.89 34.17
CA GLU A 260 1.53 -34.03 34.79
C GLU A 260 2.31 -34.81 33.73
N ASN A 261 3.53 -35.24 34.07
CA ASN A 261 4.38 -36.07 33.19
C ASN A 261 4.54 -35.49 31.77
N GLY A 262 4.62 -34.16 31.65
CA GLY A 262 4.75 -33.47 30.37
C GLY A 262 3.45 -33.33 29.58
N LYS A 263 2.30 -33.70 30.15
CA LYS A 263 1.00 -33.66 29.48
C LYS A 263 0.06 -32.65 30.13
N ALA A 264 -0.42 -31.70 29.33
CA ALA A 264 -1.49 -30.78 29.69
C ALA A 264 -2.86 -31.44 29.49
N THR A 265 -3.74 -31.29 30.48
CA THR A 265 -5.13 -31.77 30.49
C THR A 265 -6.04 -30.79 31.25
N GLY A 266 -7.36 -30.93 31.12
CA GLY A 266 -8.34 -30.11 31.82
C GLY A 266 -9.17 -29.26 30.87
N PHE A 267 -10.30 -28.74 31.37
CA PHE A 267 -11.28 -28.02 30.56
C PHE A 267 -10.69 -26.89 29.70
N CYS A 268 -9.80 -26.06 30.27
CA CYS A 268 -9.21 -24.95 29.52
C CYS A 268 -8.27 -25.43 28.41
N VAL A 269 -7.57 -26.55 28.64
CA VAL A 269 -6.71 -27.18 27.63
C VAL A 269 -7.57 -27.73 26.50
N ASP A 270 -8.65 -28.44 26.83
CA ASP A 270 -9.57 -29.02 25.85
C ASP A 270 -10.23 -27.95 24.98
N VAL A 271 -10.66 -26.83 25.58
CA VAL A 271 -11.22 -25.68 24.86
C VAL A 271 -10.17 -25.06 23.93
N PHE A 272 -8.95 -24.83 24.43
CA PHE A 272 -7.87 -24.27 23.62
C PHE A 272 -7.51 -25.18 22.44
N GLU A 273 -7.37 -26.48 22.68
CA GLU A 273 -7.10 -27.48 21.65
C GLU A 273 -8.22 -27.57 20.61
N ALA A 274 -9.49 -27.50 21.04
CA ALA A 274 -10.62 -27.44 20.13
C ALA A 274 -10.58 -26.19 19.25
N VAL A 275 -10.30 -25.01 19.84
CA VAL A 275 -10.16 -23.77 19.06
C VAL A 275 -9.03 -23.87 18.05
N VAL A 276 -7.86 -24.37 18.45
CA VAL A 276 -6.72 -24.52 17.53
C VAL A 276 -7.03 -25.51 16.40
N LYS A 277 -7.77 -26.58 16.69
CA LYS A 277 -8.17 -27.55 15.66
C LYS A 277 -9.10 -26.97 14.60
N GLU A 278 -9.91 -25.97 14.95
CA GLU A 278 -10.76 -25.23 14.01
C GLU A 278 -9.98 -24.17 13.21
N LEU A 279 -8.74 -23.86 13.60
CA LEU A 279 -7.90 -22.96 12.83
C LEU A 279 -7.52 -23.62 11.50
N SER A 280 -7.58 -22.84 10.44
CA SER A 280 -7.17 -23.26 9.10
C SER A 280 -5.63 -23.32 8.94
N TYR A 281 -4.89 -23.41 10.03
CA TYR A 281 -3.43 -23.48 10.08
C TYR A 281 -2.97 -24.27 11.30
N ASP A 282 -1.78 -24.86 11.17
CA ASP A 282 -1.11 -25.51 12.29
C ASP A 282 -0.52 -24.47 13.25
N VAL A 283 -0.58 -24.79 14.54
CA VAL A 283 0.03 -24.00 15.61
C VAL A 283 0.92 -24.95 16.41
N PRO A 284 2.20 -25.08 16.04
CA PRO A 284 3.17 -25.82 16.84
C PRO A 284 3.24 -25.21 18.23
N ARG A 285 3.08 -26.04 19.25
CA ARG A 285 2.95 -25.61 20.63
C ARG A 285 3.44 -26.67 21.59
N HIS A 286 3.93 -26.22 22.73
CA HIS A 286 4.29 -27.08 23.84
C HIS A 286 3.88 -26.42 25.15
N TYR A 287 3.70 -27.26 26.16
CA TYR A 287 3.23 -26.85 27.46
C TYR A 287 4.39 -26.93 28.45
N GLU A 288 4.56 -25.88 29.25
CA GLU A 288 5.59 -25.80 30.28
C GLU A 288 4.96 -25.50 31.63
N GLN A 289 5.41 -26.19 32.67
CA GLN A 289 4.89 -25.98 34.01
C GLN A 289 5.48 -24.70 34.61
N PHE A 290 4.61 -23.85 35.14
CA PHE A 290 4.99 -22.73 36.00
C PHE A 290 5.12 -23.21 37.46
N GLY A 291 6.06 -24.12 37.68
CA GLY A 291 6.31 -24.76 38.97
C GLY A 291 7.74 -24.54 39.45
N ASP A 292 7.95 -24.62 40.76
CA ASP A 292 9.27 -24.48 41.41
C ASP A 292 10.17 -25.73 41.26
N GLY A 293 9.66 -26.78 40.62
CA GLY A 293 10.35 -28.07 40.46
C GLY A 293 10.10 -29.06 41.60
N GLU A 294 9.47 -28.62 42.69
CA GLU A 294 9.11 -29.46 43.85
C GLU A 294 7.60 -29.78 43.91
N GLY A 295 6.87 -29.44 42.85
CA GLY A 295 5.43 -29.70 42.72
C GLY A 295 4.54 -28.58 43.24
N SER A 296 5.13 -27.41 43.56
CA SER A 296 4.38 -26.20 43.91
C SER A 296 4.49 -25.13 42.82
N SER A 297 3.65 -24.09 42.90
CA SER A 297 3.64 -23.00 41.93
C SER A 297 4.91 -22.15 42.06
N ASN A 298 5.52 -21.76 40.94
CA ASN A 298 6.70 -20.87 40.91
C ASN A 298 6.36 -19.39 41.18
N GLY A 299 5.16 -19.12 41.71
CA GLY A 299 4.62 -17.78 41.87
C GLY A 299 3.10 -17.74 41.80
N THR A 300 2.57 -16.53 41.71
CA THR A 300 1.13 -16.25 41.58
C THR A 300 0.67 -16.28 40.13
N TYR A 301 -0.65 -16.29 39.91
CA TYR A 301 -1.22 -16.13 38.58
C TYR A 301 -0.85 -14.79 37.95
N ASP A 302 -0.76 -13.72 38.73
CA ASP A 302 -0.38 -12.40 38.25
C ASP A 302 1.07 -12.39 37.74
N GLU A 303 1.97 -13.12 38.42
CA GLU A 303 3.36 -13.30 37.99
C GLU A 303 3.44 -14.15 36.72
N LEU A 304 2.67 -15.24 36.61
CA LEU A 304 2.57 -16.02 35.37
C LEU A 304 2.07 -15.14 34.20
N VAL A 305 1.04 -14.32 34.43
CA VAL A 305 0.52 -13.36 33.45
C VAL A 305 1.56 -12.27 33.15
N TYR A 306 2.38 -11.89 34.11
CA TYR A 306 3.44 -10.90 33.90
C TYR A 306 4.60 -11.45 33.06
N GLU A 307 4.95 -12.74 33.18
CA GLU A 307 5.94 -13.38 32.30
C GLU A 307 5.52 -13.35 30.82
N VAL A 308 4.21 -13.47 30.55
CA VAL A 308 3.62 -13.26 29.21
C VAL A 308 3.94 -11.86 28.68
N TYR A 309 3.76 -10.85 29.52
CA TYR A 309 3.98 -9.46 29.16
C TYR A 309 5.48 -9.18 28.89
N LEU A 310 6.36 -9.80 29.67
CA LEU A 310 7.82 -9.64 29.56
C LEU A 310 8.45 -10.37 28.36
N LYS A 311 7.71 -11.24 27.67
CA LYS A 311 8.19 -12.00 26.50
C LYS A 311 9.45 -12.84 26.77
N ARG A 312 9.65 -13.30 28.02
CA ARG A 312 10.75 -14.21 28.37
C ARG A 312 10.31 -15.64 28.06
N ASP A 313 10.82 -16.19 26.97
CA ASP A 313 10.58 -17.56 26.44
C ASP A 313 9.11 -18.03 26.33
N MET A 314 8.15 -17.15 26.63
CA MET A 314 6.73 -17.31 26.45
C MET A 314 6.17 -16.10 25.70
N MET A 315 5.48 -16.40 24.58
CA MET A 315 4.54 -15.56 23.82
C MET A 315 5.03 -14.58 22.74
N GLN A 316 4.30 -14.61 21.62
CA GLN A 316 3.42 -13.49 21.24
C GLN A 316 2.05 -14.06 20.80
N LEU A 317 0.96 -13.34 21.10
CA LEU A 317 -0.32 -13.48 20.40
C LEU A 317 -0.23 -12.83 19.02
#